data_AF-A0A6J1LG53-F1
#
_entry.id   AF-A0A6J1LG53-F1
#
_cell.length_a   1.000
_cell.length_b   1.000
_cell.length_c   1.000
_cell.angle_alpha   90.00
_cell.angle_beta   90.00
_cell.angle_gamma   90.00
#
_symmetry.space_group_name_H-M   'P 1'
#
loop_
_entity.id
_entity.type
_entity.pdbx_description
1 polymer ?
#
loop_
_entity_poly.entity_id
_entity_poly.type
_entity_poly.pdbx_seq_one_letter_code
_entity_poly.pdbx_strand_id
1 'polypeptide(L)'
;MKVNALLISIAVVLAAVAVGQVSAKFQIRTHEDAVQAHEECQEKFNVPEDIYEKYQNYEFPEHRRTACYVKCFVEKMGLFNEKSGFNEKAIIAQFTSNNFKDLEPVRHGLEKCIDHNEAESDVCTWANRVFSCWLPINRHVVRKIYAFADLTGDAQILDKCLKSISSPERIESDLRKLANYTSWTSEEVPCLMRCLASEKGWFDSDTNRWNKQRVAQELGADIYNYCDYELLRKSRDACSFAHRGLRCLKQAELYAGNSISTVMQCSVQLNATIGQMVQYSELKPKESIPCLFQCFADAMSFYDEAGNWRLLNWQQAFGPTHVEHQPDYSPCRTTDEQRRLASSKCAWMYDEFLCWERVNGNHNGTNLV
;
A
#
# COMPACT_ATOMS: atom_id res chain seq x y z
N MET A 1 -35.28 -4.46 -58.31
CA MET A 1 -34.88 -3.69 -57.10
C MET A 1 -35.32 -4.39 -55.79
N LYS A 2 -35.05 -5.68 -55.59
CA LYS A 2 -35.36 -6.38 -54.32
C LYS A 2 -34.29 -7.38 -53.84
N VAL A 3 -33.15 -7.47 -54.53
CA VAL A 3 -32.05 -8.40 -54.18
C VAL A 3 -30.90 -7.70 -53.44
N ASN A 4 -30.70 -6.39 -53.64
CA ASN A 4 -29.61 -5.64 -53.01
C ASN A 4 -29.89 -5.16 -51.57
N ALA A 5 -31.13 -5.26 -51.08
CA ALA A 5 -31.47 -4.89 -49.71
C ALA A 5 -31.22 -6.01 -48.69
N LEU A 6 -31.18 -7.28 -49.12
CA LEU A 6 -30.97 -8.43 -48.23
C LEU A 6 -29.49 -8.69 -47.94
N LEU A 7 -28.60 -8.34 -48.87
CA LEU A 7 -27.15 -8.55 -48.73
C LEU A 7 -26.48 -7.52 -47.79
N ILE A 8 -27.02 -6.31 -47.69
CA ILE A 8 -26.50 -5.28 -46.77
C ILE A 8 -26.91 -5.61 -45.32
N SER A 9 -28.08 -6.20 -45.09
CA SER A 9 -28.53 -6.59 -43.75
C SER A 9 -27.74 -7.75 -43.14
N ILE A 10 -27.21 -8.67 -43.97
CA ILE A 10 -26.38 -9.79 -43.47
C ILE A 10 -24.94 -9.32 -43.19
N ALA A 11 -24.41 -8.35 -43.96
CA ALA A 11 -23.09 -7.78 -43.71
C ALA A 11 -23.03 -6.92 -42.43
N VAL A 12 -24.12 -6.20 -42.10
CA VAL A 12 -24.18 -5.39 -40.87
C VAL A 12 -24.40 -6.26 -39.62
N VAL A 13 -25.09 -7.40 -39.74
CA VAL A 13 -25.27 -8.34 -38.62
C VAL A 13 -24.02 -9.21 -38.37
N LEU A 14 -23.21 -9.50 -39.40
CA LEU A 14 -21.93 -10.22 -39.24
C LEU A 14 -20.74 -9.33 -38.88
N ALA A 15 -20.80 -8.02 -39.12
CA ALA A 15 -19.77 -7.07 -38.68
C ALA A 15 -19.98 -6.54 -37.24
N ALA A 16 -21.13 -6.80 -36.62
CA ALA A 16 -21.43 -6.35 -35.26
C ALA A 16 -21.08 -7.36 -34.14
N VAL A 17 -20.59 -8.57 -34.48
CA VAL A 17 -20.26 -9.61 -33.49
C VAL A 17 -18.74 -9.80 -33.30
N ALA A 18 -17.91 -8.99 -33.97
CA ALA A 18 -16.46 -9.17 -33.94
C ALA A 18 -15.67 -7.90 -33.58
N VAL A 19 -16.08 -7.14 -32.55
CA VAL A 19 -15.14 -6.32 -31.75
C VAL A 19 -15.64 -6.29 -30.31
N GLY A 20 -15.36 -7.37 -29.59
CA GLY A 20 -15.63 -7.49 -28.16
C GLY A 20 -14.55 -8.27 -27.43
N GLN A 21 -13.32 -8.32 -27.96
CA GLN A 21 -12.16 -8.68 -27.14
C GLN A 21 -11.53 -7.41 -26.61
N VAL A 22 -12.25 -6.75 -25.69
CA VAL A 22 -11.53 -5.99 -24.66
C VAL A 22 -10.81 -7.07 -23.87
N SER A 23 -9.49 -7.18 -24.04
CA SER A 23 -8.64 -7.84 -23.05
C SER A 23 -8.99 -7.18 -21.72
N ALA A 24 -9.83 -7.82 -20.91
CA ALA A 24 -10.20 -7.30 -19.61
C ALA A 24 -8.87 -7.06 -18.88
N LYS A 25 -8.59 -5.79 -18.55
CA LYS A 25 -7.42 -5.47 -17.73
C LYS A 25 -7.55 -6.29 -16.45
N PHE A 26 -6.47 -6.98 -16.07
CA PHE A 26 -6.45 -7.75 -14.85
C PHE A 26 -6.90 -6.87 -13.67
N GLN A 27 -7.90 -7.34 -12.92
CA GLN A 27 -8.38 -6.67 -11.73
C GLN A 27 -7.61 -7.19 -10.53
N ILE A 28 -6.98 -6.29 -9.79
CA ILE A 28 -6.32 -6.61 -8.51
C ILE A 28 -7.38 -7.18 -7.57
N ARG A 29 -7.08 -8.34 -6.99
CA ARG A 29 -7.91 -9.02 -6.01
C ARG A 29 -7.53 -8.61 -4.60
N THR A 30 -8.52 -8.43 -3.73
CA THR A 30 -8.31 -8.02 -2.34
C THR A 30 -8.22 -9.23 -1.41
N HIS A 31 -8.08 -8.97 -0.11
CA HIS A 31 -8.20 -10.01 0.91
C HIS A 31 -9.60 -10.65 0.90
N GLU A 32 -10.67 -9.85 0.77
CA GLU A 32 -12.04 -10.35 0.74
C GLU A 32 -12.28 -11.28 -0.45
N ASP A 33 -11.73 -10.95 -1.63
CA ASP A 33 -11.75 -11.84 -2.80
C ASP A 33 -11.06 -13.18 -2.49
N ALA A 34 -9.94 -13.15 -1.76
CA ALA A 34 -9.19 -14.35 -1.39
C ALA A 34 -9.94 -15.21 -0.36
N VAL A 35 -10.60 -14.59 0.62
CA VAL A 35 -11.47 -15.28 1.59
C VAL A 35 -12.61 -16.00 0.86
N GLN A 36 -13.32 -15.27 0.00
CA GLN A 36 -14.39 -15.85 -0.80
C GLN A 36 -13.87 -17.00 -1.68
N ALA A 37 -12.71 -16.84 -2.31
CA ALA A 37 -12.10 -17.90 -3.10
C ALA A 37 -11.73 -19.13 -2.26
N HIS A 38 -11.20 -18.93 -1.05
CA HIS A 38 -10.86 -20.02 -0.13
C HIS A 38 -12.10 -20.83 0.27
N GLU A 39 -13.19 -20.15 0.65
CA GLU A 39 -14.47 -20.78 1.05
C GLU A 39 -15.10 -21.56 -0.11
N GLU A 40 -15.24 -20.92 -1.27
CA GLU A 40 -15.84 -21.56 -2.46
C GLU A 40 -15.02 -22.77 -2.94
N CYS A 41 -13.69 -22.69 -2.87
CA CYS A 41 -12.83 -23.82 -3.22
C CYS A 41 -12.82 -24.92 -2.13
N GLN A 42 -12.97 -24.56 -0.85
CA GLN A 42 -13.10 -25.53 0.24
C GLN A 42 -14.35 -26.37 0.05
N GLU A 43 -15.50 -25.71 -0.17
CA GLU A 43 -16.78 -26.36 -0.41
C GLU A 43 -16.74 -27.24 -1.66
N LYS A 44 -16.27 -26.69 -2.79
CA LYS A 44 -16.20 -27.39 -4.08
C LYS A 44 -15.42 -28.70 -4.00
N PHE A 45 -14.31 -28.74 -3.25
CA PHE A 45 -13.48 -29.93 -3.12
C PHE A 45 -13.71 -30.69 -1.81
N ASN A 46 -14.68 -30.26 -1.00
CA ASN A 46 -14.99 -30.80 0.32
C ASN A 46 -13.73 -30.94 1.18
N VAL A 47 -12.88 -29.91 1.26
CA VAL A 47 -11.61 -29.98 1.99
C VAL A 47 -11.87 -30.12 3.50
N PRO A 48 -11.27 -31.10 4.20
CA PRO A 48 -11.40 -31.24 5.65
C PRO A 48 -10.89 -30.01 6.39
N GLU A 49 -11.54 -29.65 7.50
CA GLU A 49 -11.24 -28.42 8.25
C GLU A 49 -9.78 -28.34 8.73
N ASP A 50 -9.23 -29.45 9.21
CA ASP A 50 -7.85 -29.56 9.72
C ASP A 50 -6.79 -29.28 8.65
N ILE A 51 -7.12 -29.53 7.38
CA ILE A 51 -6.26 -29.21 6.24
C ILE A 51 -6.55 -27.79 5.73
N TYR A 52 -7.81 -27.36 5.77
CA TYR A 52 -8.24 -26.05 5.33
C TYR A 52 -7.62 -24.92 6.16
N GLU A 53 -7.50 -25.09 7.48
CA GLU A 53 -6.82 -24.12 8.37
C GLU A 53 -5.38 -23.81 7.91
N LYS A 54 -4.68 -24.80 7.32
CA LYS A 54 -3.34 -24.61 6.75
C LYS A 54 -3.39 -23.82 5.45
N TYR A 55 -4.38 -24.08 4.60
CA TYR A 55 -4.57 -23.34 3.34
C TYR A 55 -4.82 -21.86 3.58
N GLN A 56 -5.62 -21.50 4.59
CA GLN A 56 -5.86 -20.10 4.99
C GLN A 56 -4.57 -19.38 5.42
N ASN A 57 -3.57 -20.14 5.83
CA ASN A 57 -2.23 -19.67 6.18
C ASN A 57 -1.23 -19.68 5.02
N TYR A 58 -1.69 -19.99 3.81
CA TYR A 58 -0.85 -20.19 2.63
C TYR A 58 0.18 -21.29 2.86
N GLU A 59 -0.24 -22.39 3.50
CA GLU A 59 0.50 -23.63 3.60
C GLU A 59 -0.30 -24.73 2.90
N PHE A 60 0.26 -25.29 1.84
CA PHE A 60 -0.44 -26.29 1.01
C PHE A 60 0.29 -27.64 1.12
N PRO A 61 0.08 -28.38 2.23
CA PRO A 61 0.70 -29.69 2.40
C PRO A 61 0.25 -30.68 1.32
N GLU A 62 1.04 -31.73 1.13
CA GLU A 62 0.66 -32.84 0.27
C GLU A 62 -0.60 -33.52 0.80
N HIS A 63 -1.68 -33.44 0.02
CA HIS A 63 -2.94 -34.10 0.31
C HIS A 63 -3.72 -34.28 -0.99
N ARG A 64 -4.54 -35.34 -1.07
CA ARG A 64 -5.27 -35.73 -2.30
C ARG A 64 -6.18 -34.63 -2.88
N ARG A 65 -6.55 -33.64 -2.05
CA ARG A 65 -7.41 -32.50 -2.45
C ARG A 65 -6.62 -31.22 -2.74
N THR A 66 -5.34 -31.14 -2.40
CA THR A 66 -4.53 -29.91 -2.48
C THR A 66 -4.42 -29.42 -3.92
N ALA A 67 -4.11 -30.30 -4.87
CA ALA A 67 -3.79 -29.86 -6.22
C ALA A 67 -4.96 -29.14 -6.90
N CYS A 68 -6.15 -29.74 -6.85
CA CYS A 68 -7.34 -29.12 -7.44
C CYS A 68 -7.88 -27.94 -6.62
N TYR A 69 -7.65 -27.93 -5.30
CA TYR A 69 -7.92 -26.76 -4.47
C TYR A 69 -7.07 -25.56 -4.91
N VAL A 70 -5.76 -25.76 -5.03
CA VAL A 70 -4.81 -24.72 -5.46
C VAL A 70 -5.20 -24.18 -6.83
N LYS A 71 -5.46 -25.07 -7.79
CA LYS A 71 -5.96 -24.73 -9.12
C LYS A 71 -7.20 -23.83 -9.05
N CYS A 72 -8.20 -24.21 -8.25
CA CYS A 72 -9.40 -23.41 -8.06
C CYS A 72 -9.12 -22.03 -7.48
N PHE A 73 -8.27 -21.96 -6.45
CA PHE A 73 -7.91 -20.71 -5.82
C PHE A 73 -7.22 -19.77 -6.82
N VAL A 74 -6.16 -20.22 -7.51
CA VAL A 74 -5.41 -19.36 -8.45
C VAL A 74 -6.23 -18.94 -9.68
N GLU A 75 -7.24 -19.73 -10.09
CA GLU A 75 -8.20 -19.33 -11.12
C GLU A 75 -9.16 -18.22 -10.63
N LYS A 76 -9.71 -18.36 -9.42
CA LYS A 76 -10.59 -17.34 -8.84
C LYS A 76 -9.86 -16.02 -8.63
N MET A 77 -8.58 -16.10 -8.26
CA MET A 77 -7.73 -14.92 -8.18
C MET A 77 -7.33 -14.35 -9.55
N GLY A 78 -7.70 -15.00 -10.66
CA GLY A 78 -7.40 -14.56 -12.02
C GLY A 78 -5.92 -14.70 -12.41
N LEU A 79 -5.16 -15.47 -11.65
CA LEU A 79 -3.71 -15.66 -11.84
C LEU A 79 -3.41 -16.82 -12.79
N PHE A 80 -4.34 -17.77 -12.94
CA PHE A 80 -4.21 -18.95 -13.78
C PHE A 80 -5.47 -19.18 -14.61
N ASN A 81 -5.32 -19.79 -15.79
CA ASN A 81 -6.42 -20.43 -16.50
C ASN A 81 -5.93 -21.70 -17.21
N GLU A 82 -6.84 -22.65 -17.45
CA GLU A 82 -6.50 -23.96 -18.01
C GLU A 82 -5.87 -23.91 -19.42
N LYS A 83 -6.14 -22.85 -20.19
CA LYS A 83 -5.70 -22.75 -21.59
C LYS A 83 -4.28 -22.21 -21.73
N SER A 84 -3.91 -21.23 -20.91
CA SER A 84 -2.63 -20.51 -21.04
C SER A 84 -1.75 -20.59 -19.80
N GLY A 85 -2.21 -21.24 -18.74
CA GLY A 85 -1.47 -21.36 -17.49
C GLY A 85 -1.49 -20.08 -16.67
N PHE A 86 -0.42 -19.87 -15.90
CA PHE A 86 -0.25 -18.69 -15.06
C PHE A 86 0.02 -17.44 -15.91
N ASN A 87 -0.65 -16.34 -15.57
CA ASN A 87 -0.46 -15.04 -16.21
C ASN A 87 0.57 -14.23 -15.40
N GLU A 88 1.82 -14.25 -15.85
CA GLU A 88 2.93 -13.55 -15.18
C GLU A 88 2.66 -12.06 -14.97
N LYS A 89 2.02 -11.38 -15.94
CA LYS A 89 1.68 -9.96 -15.82
C LYS A 89 0.64 -9.73 -14.73
N ALA A 90 -0.34 -10.62 -14.61
CA ALA A 90 -1.33 -10.57 -13.55
C ALA A 90 -0.69 -10.80 -12.18
N ILE A 91 0.22 -11.77 -12.05
CA ILE A 91 0.95 -12.05 -10.81
C ILE A 91 1.78 -10.83 -10.38
N ILE A 92 2.55 -10.25 -11.30
CA ILE A 92 3.32 -9.03 -11.01
C ILE A 92 2.38 -7.90 -10.58
N ALA A 93 1.34 -7.61 -11.37
CA ALA A 93 0.38 -6.57 -11.02
C ALA A 93 -0.24 -6.81 -9.63
N GLN A 94 -0.69 -8.03 -9.35
CA GLN A 94 -1.33 -8.42 -8.10
C GLN A 94 -0.47 -8.20 -6.87
N PHE A 95 0.80 -8.61 -6.94
CA PHE A 95 1.67 -8.67 -5.76
C PHE A 95 2.60 -7.47 -5.61
N THR A 96 2.65 -6.56 -6.58
CA THR A 96 3.57 -5.40 -6.55
C THR A 96 2.85 -4.05 -6.69
N SER A 97 1.51 -4.02 -6.84
CA SER A 97 0.77 -2.77 -7.08
C SER A 97 0.97 -1.72 -5.98
N ASN A 98 1.12 -2.16 -4.74
CA ASN A 98 1.15 -1.29 -3.55
C ASN A 98 2.56 -1.12 -2.97
N ASN A 99 3.53 -1.90 -3.43
CA ASN A 99 4.90 -1.87 -2.89
C ASN A 99 5.90 -2.37 -3.93
N PHE A 100 6.66 -1.44 -4.52
CA PHE A 100 7.65 -1.77 -5.54
C PHE A 100 8.81 -2.64 -5.03
N LYS A 101 9.06 -2.66 -3.70
CA LYS A 101 10.10 -3.53 -3.11
C LYS A 101 9.78 -5.02 -3.28
N ASP A 102 8.51 -5.36 -3.49
CA ASP A 102 8.08 -6.74 -3.70
C ASP A 102 8.27 -7.20 -5.16
N LEU A 103 8.66 -6.31 -6.08
CA LEU A 103 8.82 -6.64 -7.50
C LEU A 103 9.91 -7.68 -7.78
N GLU A 104 11.11 -7.45 -7.25
CA GLU A 104 12.25 -8.35 -7.48
C GLU A 104 12.03 -9.77 -6.93
N PRO A 105 11.56 -9.99 -5.68
CA PRO A 105 11.28 -11.35 -5.21
C PRO A 105 10.16 -12.04 -6.01
N VAL A 106 9.11 -11.31 -6.41
CA VAL A 106 8.02 -11.83 -7.23
C VAL A 106 8.53 -12.28 -8.60
N ARG A 107 9.31 -11.44 -9.29
CA ARG A 107 9.93 -11.77 -10.58
C ARG A 107 10.89 -12.96 -10.46
N HIS A 108 11.74 -12.98 -9.44
CA HIS A 108 12.66 -14.08 -9.22
C HIS A 108 11.92 -15.42 -9.01
N GLY A 109 10.83 -15.42 -8.26
CA GLY A 109 9.99 -16.60 -8.09
C GLY A 109 9.38 -17.07 -9.41
N LEU A 110 8.88 -16.14 -10.24
CA LEU A 110 8.31 -16.46 -11.55
C LEU A 110 9.35 -17.09 -12.46
N GLU A 111 10.51 -16.45 -12.63
CA GLU A 111 11.62 -16.93 -13.46
C GLU A 111 12.08 -18.35 -13.06
N LYS A 112 11.99 -18.69 -11.77
CA LYS A 112 12.42 -19.99 -11.25
C LYS A 112 11.36 -21.10 -11.38
N CYS A 113 10.08 -20.76 -11.30
CA CYS A 113 9.01 -21.73 -11.05
C CYS A 113 7.93 -21.80 -12.14
N ILE A 114 7.85 -20.80 -13.02
CA ILE A 114 6.87 -20.81 -14.10
C ILE A 114 7.17 -21.97 -15.06
N ASP A 115 6.13 -22.71 -15.43
CA ASP A 115 6.20 -23.77 -16.44
C ASP A 115 4.95 -23.68 -17.34
N HIS A 116 5.09 -24.09 -18.60
CA HIS A 116 4.02 -24.06 -19.59
C HIS A 116 3.39 -25.45 -19.82
N ASN A 117 3.37 -26.28 -18.78
CA ASN A 117 2.89 -27.67 -18.79
C ASN A 117 3.62 -28.60 -19.77
N GLU A 118 4.95 -28.46 -19.88
CA GLU A 118 5.81 -29.30 -20.74
C GLU A 118 5.72 -30.80 -20.37
N ALA A 119 5.31 -31.11 -19.14
CA ALA A 119 5.09 -32.46 -18.65
C ALA A 119 3.71 -33.05 -18.99
N GLU A 120 2.85 -32.30 -19.70
CA GLU A 120 1.48 -32.70 -20.09
C GLU A 120 0.64 -33.25 -18.92
N SER A 121 0.89 -32.74 -17.72
CA SER A 121 0.15 -33.15 -16.52
C SER A 121 -1.28 -32.63 -16.54
N ASP A 122 -2.17 -33.27 -15.77
CA ASP A 122 -3.51 -32.75 -15.56
C ASP A 122 -3.46 -31.33 -14.96
N VAL A 123 -4.51 -30.54 -15.24
CA VAL A 123 -4.53 -29.11 -14.93
C VAL A 123 -4.37 -28.82 -13.44
N CYS A 124 -4.88 -29.69 -12.56
CA CYS A 124 -4.71 -29.53 -11.12
C CYS A 124 -3.25 -29.72 -10.72
N THR A 125 -2.62 -30.78 -11.22
CA THR A 125 -1.20 -31.07 -10.97
C THR A 125 -0.30 -29.96 -11.52
N TRP A 126 -0.59 -29.46 -12.72
CA TRP A 126 0.13 -28.35 -13.32
C TRP A 126 0.06 -27.08 -12.46
N ALA A 127 -1.15 -26.62 -12.15
CA ALA A 127 -1.34 -25.42 -11.34
C ALA A 127 -0.67 -25.55 -9.96
N ASN A 128 -0.80 -26.71 -9.33
CA ASN A 128 -0.21 -26.98 -8.03
C ASN A 128 1.30 -27.03 -8.05
N ARG A 129 1.92 -27.62 -9.09
CA ARG A 129 3.37 -27.71 -9.22
C ARG A 129 4.02 -26.33 -9.29
N VAL A 130 3.51 -25.47 -10.17
CA VAL A 130 4.01 -24.09 -10.31
C VAL A 130 3.79 -23.31 -9.02
N PHE A 131 2.58 -23.37 -8.45
CA PHE A 131 2.28 -22.60 -7.23
C PHE A 131 3.04 -23.10 -6.00
N SER A 132 3.23 -24.41 -5.84
CA SER A 132 3.99 -24.99 -4.73
C SER A 132 5.49 -24.71 -4.83
N CYS A 133 6.03 -24.48 -6.04
CA CYS A 133 7.38 -23.97 -6.22
C CYS A 133 7.47 -22.47 -5.90
N TRP A 134 6.52 -21.67 -6.41
CA TRP A 134 6.56 -20.22 -6.34
C TRP A 134 6.24 -19.67 -4.94
N LEU A 135 5.23 -20.24 -4.27
CA LEU A 135 4.69 -19.73 -3.02
C LEU A 135 5.73 -19.70 -1.90
N PRO A 136 6.56 -20.72 -1.63
CA PRO A 136 7.56 -20.65 -0.57
C PRO A 136 8.55 -19.48 -0.72
N ILE A 137 8.86 -19.07 -1.95
CA ILE A 137 9.74 -17.92 -2.25
C ILE A 137 9.03 -16.60 -1.91
N ASN A 138 7.74 -16.51 -2.22
CA ASN A 138 6.95 -15.29 -2.16
C ASN A 138 5.89 -15.27 -1.05
N ARG A 139 5.94 -16.22 -0.11
CA ARG A 139 4.90 -16.44 0.91
C ARG A 139 4.64 -15.18 1.74
N HIS A 140 5.70 -14.44 2.06
CA HIS A 140 5.63 -13.18 2.79
C HIS A 140 4.80 -12.12 2.03
N VAL A 141 5.00 -12.00 0.72
CA VAL A 141 4.23 -11.07 -0.15
C VAL A 141 2.78 -11.51 -0.23
N VAL A 142 2.52 -12.80 -0.47
CA VAL A 142 1.15 -13.33 -0.57
C VAL A 142 0.39 -13.12 0.73
N ARG A 143 1.01 -13.41 1.87
CA ARG A 143 0.37 -13.24 3.18
C ARG A 143 0.05 -11.78 3.48
N LYS A 144 0.91 -10.83 3.09
CA LYS A 144 0.67 -9.39 3.25
C LYS A 144 -0.61 -8.92 2.54
N ILE A 145 -0.96 -9.55 1.42
CA ILE A 145 -2.13 -9.15 0.62
C ILE A 145 -3.38 -9.96 0.98
N TYR A 146 -3.22 -11.27 1.25
CA TYR A 146 -4.36 -12.16 1.31
C TYR A 146 -4.56 -12.92 2.64
N ALA A 147 -3.61 -12.96 3.57
CA ALA A 147 -3.76 -13.83 4.75
C ALA A 147 -4.69 -13.27 5.81
N PHE A 148 -5.56 -14.16 6.31
CA PHE A 148 -6.45 -13.94 7.45
C PHE A 148 -5.72 -13.97 8.80
N ALA A 149 -4.53 -14.59 8.89
CA ALA A 149 -3.80 -14.75 10.15
C ALA A 149 -3.34 -13.43 10.79
N ASP A 150 -3.01 -12.42 9.97
CA ASP A 150 -2.71 -11.08 10.46
C ASP A 150 -3.99 -10.40 10.98
N LEU A 151 -5.11 -10.60 10.28
CA LEU A 151 -6.42 -10.06 10.66
C LEU A 151 -7.07 -10.77 11.86
N THR A 152 -6.86 -12.07 12.06
CA THR A 152 -7.35 -12.82 13.23
C THR A 152 -6.52 -12.55 14.46
N GLY A 153 -5.19 -12.47 14.31
CA GLY A 153 -4.33 -11.99 15.38
C GLY A 153 -4.75 -10.59 15.82
N ASP A 154 -4.98 -9.69 14.87
CA ASP A 154 -5.37 -8.31 15.15
C ASP A 154 -6.78 -8.20 15.73
N ALA A 155 -7.74 -8.99 15.23
CA ALA A 155 -9.08 -9.06 15.80
C ALA A 155 -9.09 -9.63 17.23
N GLN A 156 -8.27 -10.66 17.49
CA GLN A 156 -8.11 -11.23 18.84
C GLN A 156 -7.43 -10.25 19.80
N ILE A 157 -6.39 -9.55 19.35
CA ILE A 157 -5.73 -8.49 20.12
C ILE A 157 -6.72 -7.36 20.41
N LEU A 158 -7.51 -6.94 19.40
CA LEU A 158 -8.54 -5.91 19.57
C LEU A 158 -9.62 -6.34 20.57
N ASP A 159 -10.16 -7.54 20.43
CA ASP A 159 -11.15 -8.10 21.35
C ASP A 159 -10.60 -8.19 22.78
N LYS A 160 -9.37 -8.71 22.94
CA LYS A 160 -8.66 -8.79 24.22
C LYS A 160 -8.50 -7.40 24.86
N CYS A 161 -7.99 -6.43 24.10
CA CYS A 161 -7.76 -5.09 24.61
C CYS A 161 -9.06 -4.36 24.95
N LEU A 162 -10.08 -4.45 24.11
CA LEU A 162 -11.39 -3.85 24.38
C LEU A 162 -12.04 -4.45 25.63
N LYS A 163 -12.02 -5.78 25.80
CA LYS A 163 -12.54 -6.43 27.01
C LYS A 163 -11.79 -6.01 28.28
N SER A 164 -10.52 -5.65 28.16
CA SER A 164 -9.72 -5.19 29.31
C SER A 164 -9.97 -3.74 29.72
N ILE A 165 -10.51 -2.91 28.82
CA ILE A 165 -10.63 -1.45 29.02
C ILE A 165 -12.08 -0.94 28.99
N SER A 166 -12.98 -1.63 28.29
CA SER A 166 -14.40 -1.30 28.18
C SER A 166 -15.27 -2.25 29.01
N SER A 167 -16.50 -1.83 29.32
CA SER A 167 -17.52 -2.72 29.90
C SER A 167 -18.30 -3.45 28.80
N PRO A 168 -18.91 -4.63 29.08
CA PRO A 168 -19.68 -5.39 28.09
C PRO A 168 -20.74 -4.56 27.36
N GLU A 169 -21.39 -3.62 28.05
CA GLU A 169 -22.45 -2.76 27.51
C GLU A 169 -21.90 -1.66 26.59
N ARG A 170 -20.60 -1.34 26.71
CA ARG A 170 -19.94 -0.26 25.96
C ARG A 170 -19.15 -0.75 24.76
N ILE A 171 -18.77 -2.03 24.71
CA ILE A 171 -17.91 -2.59 23.65
C ILE A 171 -18.45 -2.26 22.25
N GLU A 172 -19.75 -2.43 22.01
CA GLU A 172 -20.33 -2.14 20.68
C GLU A 172 -20.20 -0.65 20.31
N SER A 173 -20.48 0.24 21.27
CA SER A 173 -20.35 1.69 21.05
C SER A 173 -18.89 2.10 20.83
N ASP A 174 -17.97 1.56 21.63
CA ASP A 174 -16.54 1.87 21.52
C ASP A 174 -15.95 1.32 20.20
N LEU A 175 -16.38 0.13 19.74
CA LEU A 175 -16.03 -0.42 18.43
C LEU A 175 -16.44 0.50 17.28
N ARG A 176 -17.67 1.05 17.33
CA ARG A 176 -18.16 1.95 16.27
C ARG A 176 -17.33 3.23 16.14
N LYS A 177 -16.77 3.73 17.24
CA LYS A 177 -15.90 4.92 17.20
C LYS A 177 -14.62 4.67 16.40
N LEU A 178 -14.09 3.44 16.43
CA LEU A 178 -12.85 3.07 15.75
C LEU A 178 -12.92 3.22 14.23
N ALA A 179 -14.13 3.18 13.65
CA ALA A 179 -14.33 3.40 12.22
C ALA A 179 -13.74 4.75 11.73
N ASN A 180 -13.71 5.76 12.60
CA ASN A 180 -13.18 7.09 12.29
C ASN A 180 -11.88 7.39 13.06
N TYR A 181 -11.14 6.37 13.49
CA TYR A 181 -9.94 6.54 14.32
C TYR A 181 -8.92 7.53 13.73
N THR A 182 -8.77 7.59 12.41
CA THR A 182 -7.81 8.49 11.74
C THR A 182 -8.13 9.98 11.91
N SER A 183 -9.37 10.33 12.28
CA SER A 183 -9.80 11.71 12.53
C SER A 183 -9.71 12.12 14.01
N TRP A 184 -9.38 11.20 14.92
CA TRP A 184 -9.30 11.50 16.33
C TRP A 184 -8.15 12.47 16.64
N THR A 185 -8.44 13.50 17.42
CA THR A 185 -7.44 14.44 17.95
C THR A 185 -7.01 14.09 19.37
N SER A 186 -7.78 13.25 20.06
CA SER A 186 -7.52 12.73 21.39
C SER A 186 -8.16 11.34 21.53
N GLU A 187 -7.85 10.63 22.61
CA GLU A 187 -8.36 9.28 22.83
C GLU A 187 -9.88 9.28 23.10
N GLU A 188 -10.68 8.71 22.20
CA GLU A 188 -12.13 8.51 22.44
C GLU A 188 -12.46 7.18 23.13
N VAL A 189 -11.52 6.23 23.07
CA VAL A 189 -11.49 4.98 23.85
C VAL A 189 -10.16 4.96 24.62
N PRO A 190 -10.15 5.40 25.89
CA PRO A 190 -8.92 5.63 26.65
C PRO A 190 -7.98 4.42 26.65
N CYS A 191 -6.68 4.62 26.44
CA CYS A 191 -5.62 3.62 26.52
C CYS A 191 -5.73 2.41 25.57
N LEU A 192 -6.74 2.33 24.69
CA LEU A 192 -6.88 1.21 23.76
C LEU A 192 -5.66 1.08 22.85
N MET A 193 -5.21 2.19 22.27
CA MET A 193 -4.07 2.20 21.34
C MET A 193 -2.76 1.77 22.01
N ARG A 194 -2.59 2.07 23.30
CA ARG A 194 -1.47 1.57 24.10
C ARG A 194 -1.51 0.05 24.21
N CYS A 195 -2.67 -0.53 24.52
CA CYS A 195 -2.83 -1.98 24.60
C CYS A 195 -2.52 -2.63 23.24
N LEU A 196 -3.15 -2.16 22.16
CA LEU A 196 -2.94 -2.70 20.80
C LEU A 196 -1.46 -2.66 20.40
N ALA A 197 -0.80 -1.51 20.58
CA ALA A 197 0.61 -1.35 20.24
C ALA A 197 1.53 -2.22 21.12
N SER A 198 1.16 -2.45 22.39
CA SER A 198 1.93 -3.30 23.29
C SER A 198 1.81 -4.78 22.95
N GLU A 199 0.59 -5.26 22.64
CA GLU A 199 0.34 -6.65 22.25
C GLU A 199 1.04 -7.01 20.92
N LYS A 200 1.15 -6.04 20.01
CA LYS A 200 1.96 -6.17 18.78
C LYS A 200 3.47 -6.07 19.01
N GLY A 201 3.92 -5.75 20.24
CA GLY A 201 5.33 -5.52 20.56
C GLY A 201 5.91 -4.25 19.93
N TRP A 202 5.06 -3.37 19.41
CA TRP A 202 5.45 -2.08 18.84
C TRP A 202 5.72 -1.04 19.92
N PHE A 203 5.11 -1.18 21.09
CA PHE A 203 5.22 -0.24 22.19
C PHE A 203 5.53 -0.95 23.49
N ASP A 204 6.64 -0.56 24.12
CA ASP A 204 6.99 -1.00 25.46
C ASP A 204 6.28 -0.12 26.48
N SER A 205 5.29 -0.72 27.15
CA SER A 205 4.48 -0.07 28.18
C SER A 205 5.23 0.26 29.46
N ASP A 206 6.31 -0.46 29.79
CA ASP A 206 7.10 -0.25 31.01
C ASP A 206 8.08 0.90 30.82
N THR A 207 8.72 0.96 29.65
CA THR A 207 9.71 2.01 29.35
C THR A 207 9.13 3.22 28.60
N ASN A 208 7.85 3.15 28.23
CA ASN A 208 7.12 4.19 27.49
C ASN A 208 7.87 4.55 26.18
N ARG A 209 8.11 3.54 25.35
CA ARG A 209 8.95 3.63 24.14
C ARG A 209 8.39 2.83 22.98
N TRP A 210 8.45 3.40 21.78
CA TRP A 210 8.21 2.67 20.55
C TRP A 210 9.43 1.83 20.14
N ASN A 211 9.17 0.61 19.71
CA ASN A 211 10.17 -0.31 19.16
C ASN A 211 10.35 -0.06 17.66
N LYS A 212 11.33 0.77 17.32
CA LYS A 212 11.69 1.10 15.93
C LYS A 212 11.84 -0.14 15.05
N GLN A 213 12.58 -1.13 15.53
CA GLN A 213 12.88 -2.33 14.75
C GLN A 213 11.61 -3.11 14.44
N ARG A 214 10.74 -3.31 15.44
CA ARG A 214 9.50 -4.07 15.26
C ARG A 214 8.53 -3.36 14.32
N VAL A 215 8.32 -2.06 14.52
CA VAL A 215 7.45 -1.24 13.66
C VAL A 215 7.97 -1.23 12.22
N ALA A 216 9.27 -1.00 12.01
CA ALA A 216 9.86 -0.97 10.67
C ALA A 216 9.84 -2.34 9.98
N GLN A 217 9.92 -3.45 10.74
CA GLN A 217 9.83 -4.80 10.20
C GLN A 217 8.41 -5.15 9.73
N GLU A 218 7.39 -4.77 10.50
CA GLU A 218 5.99 -5.12 10.18
C GLU A 218 5.36 -4.14 9.19
N LEU A 219 5.57 -2.83 9.39
CA LEU A 219 4.93 -1.79 8.57
C LEU A 219 5.83 -1.23 7.46
N GLY A 220 7.15 -1.37 7.60
CA GLY A 220 8.14 -0.82 6.67
C GLY A 220 8.89 0.38 7.25
N ALA A 221 10.16 0.53 6.84
CA ALA A 221 11.03 1.60 7.32
C ALA A 221 10.55 3.00 6.91
N ASP A 222 9.91 3.11 5.76
CA ASP A 222 9.32 4.34 5.23
C ASP A 222 8.14 4.82 6.08
N ILE A 223 7.26 3.91 6.53
CA ILE A 223 6.18 4.24 7.46
C ILE A 223 6.72 4.69 8.83
N TYR A 224 7.74 4.01 9.35
CA TYR A 224 8.39 4.45 10.58
C TYR A 224 9.00 5.84 10.43
N ASN A 225 9.75 6.09 9.36
CA ASN A 225 10.42 7.36 9.13
C ASN A 225 9.42 8.50 8.95
N TYR A 226 8.30 8.27 8.25
CA TYR A 226 7.20 9.23 8.15
C TYR A 226 6.71 9.67 9.54
N CYS A 227 6.70 8.76 10.52
CA CYS A 227 6.22 9.01 11.87
C CYS A 227 7.31 9.21 12.93
N ASP A 228 8.60 9.29 12.55
CA ASP A 228 9.70 9.18 13.52
C ASP A 228 9.54 10.15 14.68
N TYR A 229 9.08 11.36 14.34
CA TYR A 229 8.95 12.44 15.28
C TYR A 229 7.92 12.12 16.36
N GLU A 230 6.74 11.67 15.94
CA GLU A 230 5.65 11.31 16.85
C GLU A 230 5.95 10.04 17.64
N LEU A 231 6.80 9.15 17.11
CA LEU A 231 7.23 7.92 17.79
C LEU A 231 8.39 8.15 18.77
N LEU A 232 9.16 9.24 18.62
CA LEU A 232 10.27 9.59 19.50
C LEU A 232 9.91 10.63 20.56
N ARG A 233 8.90 11.47 20.30
CA ARG A 233 8.44 12.53 21.21
C ARG A 233 7.62 11.97 22.38
N LYS A 234 8.34 11.48 23.39
CA LYS A 234 7.73 10.92 24.61
C LYS A 234 6.77 11.90 25.29
N SER A 235 5.58 11.40 25.60
CA SER A 235 4.65 12.03 26.55
C SER A 235 4.76 11.37 27.92
N ARG A 236 4.49 12.12 28.99
CA ARG A 236 4.36 11.55 30.35
C ARG A 236 3.22 10.55 30.43
N ASP A 237 2.13 10.82 29.71
CA ASP A 237 1.02 9.91 29.59
C ASP A 237 1.27 8.89 28.47
N ALA A 238 1.45 7.63 28.85
CA ALA A 238 1.76 6.54 27.93
C ALA A 238 0.60 6.24 26.98
N CYS A 239 -0.65 6.48 27.40
CA CYS A 239 -1.83 6.26 26.57
C CYS A 239 -1.90 7.27 25.43
N SER A 240 -1.78 8.56 25.75
CA SER A 240 -1.71 9.63 24.76
C SER A 240 -0.51 9.49 23.83
N PHE A 241 0.63 8.99 24.35
CA PHE A 241 1.81 8.74 23.53
C PHE A 241 1.56 7.64 22.50
N ALA A 242 1.05 6.49 22.95
CA ALA A 242 0.75 5.37 22.07
C ALA A 242 -0.38 5.71 21.08
N HIS A 243 -1.42 6.43 21.53
CA HIS A 243 -2.49 6.91 20.66
C HIS A 243 -1.95 7.78 19.52
N ARG A 244 -1.10 8.75 19.85
CA ARG A 244 -0.55 9.67 18.87
C ARG A 244 0.33 8.95 17.84
N GLY A 245 1.20 8.06 18.30
CA GLY A 245 2.07 7.27 17.43
C GLY A 245 1.29 6.32 16.53
N LEU A 246 0.33 5.55 17.07
CA LEU A 246 -0.47 4.61 16.26
C LEU A 246 -1.36 5.34 15.25
N ARG A 247 -1.88 6.52 15.61
CA ARG A 247 -2.64 7.38 14.69
C ARG A 247 -1.77 7.85 13.54
N CYS A 248 -0.53 8.28 13.84
CA CYS A 248 0.43 8.64 12.80
C CYS A 248 0.71 7.45 11.88
N LEU A 249 1.02 6.28 12.45
CA LEU A 249 1.31 5.07 11.66
C LEU A 249 0.13 4.72 10.74
N LYS A 250 -1.11 4.84 11.24
CA LYS A 250 -2.29 4.59 10.41
C LYS A 250 -2.47 5.60 9.29
N GLN A 251 -2.15 6.87 9.54
CA GLN A 251 -2.14 7.90 8.49
C GLN A 251 -1.01 7.64 7.47
N ALA A 252 0.17 7.22 7.93
CA ALA A 252 1.30 6.90 7.06
C ALA A 252 0.97 5.76 6.10
N GLU A 253 0.27 4.71 6.53
CA GLU A 253 -0.23 3.66 5.63
C GLU A 253 -1.10 4.19 4.50
N LEU A 254 -1.88 5.24 4.75
CA LEU A 254 -2.77 5.84 3.76
C LEU A 254 -2.01 6.76 2.79
N TYR A 255 -1.01 7.50 3.27
CA TYR A 255 -0.42 8.60 2.51
C TYR A 255 1.03 8.39 2.05
N ALA A 256 1.86 7.65 2.81
CA ALA A 256 3.28 7.49 2.49
C ALA A 256 3.48 6.69 1.18
N GLY A 257 2.75 5.59 1.02
CA GLY A 257 2.80 4.77 -0.19
C GLY A 257 2.35 5.53 -1.45
N ASN A 258 1.27 6.31 -1.34
CA ASN A 258 0.79 7.15 -2.42
C ASN A 258 1.85 8.20 -2.81
N SER A 259 2.41 8.91 -1.82
CA SER A 259 3.43 9.94 -2.06
C SER A 259 4.67 9.40 -2.76
N ILE A 260 5.20 8.26 -2.30
CA ILE A 260 6.36 7.59 -2.93
C ILE A 260 6.01 7.15 -4.36
N SER A 261 4.84 6.55 -4.56
CA SER A 261 4.37 6.11 -5.88
C SER A 261 4.27 7.29 -6.85
N THR A 262 3.69 8.41 -6.42
CA THR A 262 3.56 9.62 -7.24
C THR A 262 4.93 10.22 -7.60
N VAL A 263 5.86 10.32 -6.64
CA VAL A 263 7.22 10.80 -6.94
C VAL A 263 7.91 9.90 -7.96
N MET A 264 7.79 8.57 -7.81
CA MET A 264 8.39 7.61 -8.75
C MET A 264 7.75 7.67 -10.14
N GLN A 265 6.43 7.87 -10.22
CA GLN A 265 5.74 8.08 -11.50
C GLN A 265 6.23 9.35 -12.19
N CYS A 266 6.33 10.46 -11.47
CA CYS A 266 6.87 11.71 -11.99
C CYS A 266 8.34 11.57 -12.42
N SER A 267 9.17 10.86 -11.65
CA SER A 267 10.57 10.65 -12.03
C SER A 267 10.70 9.85 -13.32
N VAL A 268 9.84 8.85 -13.53
CA VAL A 268 9.78 8.09 -14.79
C VAL A 268 9.33 8.98 -15.95
N GLN A 269 8.28 9.79 -15.76
CA GLN A 269 7.81 10.73 -16.80
C GLN A 269 8.89 11.73 -17.23
N LEU A 270 9.75 12.13 -16.29
CA LEU A 270 10.84 13.08 -16.52
C LEU A 270 12.16 12.41 -16.95
N ASN A 271 12.14 11.09 -17.23
CA ASN A 271 13.32 10.31 -17.59
C ASN A 271 14.50 10.48 -16.61
N ALA A 272 14.19 10.53 -15.32
CA ALA A 272 15.20 10.72 -14.28
C ALA A 272 16.14 9.51 -14.17
N THR A 273 17.42 9.78 -13.93
CA THR A 273 18.41 8.74 -13.61
C THR A 273 18.45 8.46 -12.11
N ILE A 274 18.94 7.27 -11.74
CA ILE A 274 19.16 6.90 -10.33
C ILE A 274 20.07 7.92 -9.61
N GLY A 275 21.12 8.40 -10.29
CA GLY A 275 22.02 9.41 -9.72
C GLY A 275 21.30 10.73 -9.40
N GLN A 276 20.39 11.17 -10.26
CA GLN A 276 19.59 12.37 -10.00
C GLN A 276 18.58 12.16 -8.87
N MET A 277 18.02 10.95 -8.72
CA MET A 277 17.13 10.62 -7.59
C MET A 277 17.87 10.67 -6.26
N VAL A 278 19.12 10.18 -6.22
CA VAL A 278 19.97 10.30 -5.03
C VAL A 278 20.23 11.79 -4.71
N GLN A 279 20.63 12.58 -5.71
CA GLN A 279 20.84 14.02 -5.51
C GLN A 279 19.56 14.75 -5.06
N TYR A 280 18.40 14.37 -5.57
CA TYR A 280 17.11 14.93 -5.16
C TYR A 280 16.81 14.62 -3.69
N SER A 281 17.11 13.40 -3.22
CA SER A 281 16.97 13.01 -1.81
C SER A 281 17.91 13.77 -0.86
N GLU A 282 19.01 14.31 -1.38
CA GLU A 282 19.94 15.17 -0.63
C GLU A 282 19.49 16.65 -0.57
N LEU A 283 18.33 16.99 -1.15
CA LEU A 283 17.73 18.33 -1.11
C LEU A 283 18.70 19.44 -1.56
N LYS A 284 19.36 19.23 -2.71
CA LYS A 284 20.28 20.23 -3.28
C LYS A 284 19.58 21.58 -3.53
N PRO A 285 20.28 22.73 -3.44
CA PRO A 285 19.67 24.05 -3.69
C PRO A 285 19.04 24.21 -5.08
N LYS A 286 19.51 23.44 -6.06
CA LYS A 286 18.89 23.36 -7.38
C LYS A 286 18.31 21.97 -7.58
N GLU A 287 17.11 21.94 -8.12
CA GLU A 287 16.40 20.70 -8.37
C GLU A 287 17.19 19.81 -9.34
N SER A 288 17.58 18.62 -8.88
CA SER A 288 18.45 17.71 -9.64
C SER A 288 17.69 17.00 -10.78
N ILE A 289 16.36 16.95 -10.68
CA ILE A 289 15.44 16.44 -11.70
C ILE A 289 14.50 17.60 -12.03
N PRO A 290 14.71 18.33 -13.13
CA PRO A 290 13.93 19.52 -13.43
C PRO A 290 12.42 19.25 -13.41
N CYS A 291 11.69 20.03 -12.61
CA CYS A 291 10.23 19.99 -12.47
C CYS A 291 9.65 18.73 -11.80
N LEU A 292 10.47 17.92 -11.12
CA LEU A 292 9.98 16.75 -10.39
C LEU A 292 9.02 17.15 -9.27
N PHE A 293 9.39 18.13 -8.46
CA PHE A 293 8.57 18.64 -7.37
C PHE A 293 7.28 19.26 -7.90
N GLN A 294 7.32 20.01 -9.01
CA GLN A 294 6.10 20.51 -9.62
C GLN A 294 5.17 19.37 -10.02
N CYS A 295 5.67 18.34 -10.72
CA CYS A 295 4.86 17.19 -11.12
C CYS A 295 4.21 16.52 -9.90
N PHE A 296 4.99 16.31 -8.83
CA PHE A 296 4.51 15.74 -7.59
C PHE A 296 3.44 16.62 -6.91
N ALA A 297 3.71 17.93 -6.80
CA ALA A 297 2.85 18.90 -6.18
C ALA A 297 1.52 19.09 -6.93
N ASP A 298 1.54 19.09 -8.26
CA ASP A 298 0.34 19.16 -9.09
C ASP A 298 -0.49 17.86 -8.90
N ALA A 299 0.15 16.68 -8.90
CA ALA A 299 -0.52 15.39 -8.68
C ALA A 299 -1.14 15.25 -7.27
N MET A 300 -0.47 15.77 -6.25
CA MET A 300 -0.94 15.73 -4.86
C MET A 300 -1.80 16.95 -4.47
N SER A 301 -2.04 17.87 -5.41
CA SER A 301 -2.80 19.10 -5.19
C SER A 301 -2.27 19.89 -3.98
N PHE A 302 -0.97 20.17 -3.96
CA PHE A 302 -0.34 20.98 -2.92
C PHE A 302 -0.72 22.46 -2.99
N TYR A 303 -1.18 22.90 -4.15
CA TYR A 303 -1.58 24.28 -4.43
C TYR A 303 -3.04 24.33 -4.88
N ASP A 304 -3.73 25.42 -4.58
CA ASP A 304 -5.00 25.75 -5.23
C ASP A 304 -4.77 26.46 -6.57
N GLU A 305 -5.86 26.80 -7.27
CA GLU A 305 -5.80 27.48 -8.58
C GLU A 305 -5.15 28.87 -8.50
N ALA A 306 -5.17 29.51 -7.33
CA ALA A 306 -4.52 30.79 -7.07
C ALA A 306 -3.06 30.63 -6.61
N GLY A 307 -2.55 29.39 -6.50
CA GLY A 307 -1.20 29.11 -6.04
C GLY A 307 -1.00 29.29 -4.52
N ASN A 308 -2.08 29.30 -3.73
CA ASN A 308 -1.99 29.20 -2.28
C ASN A 308 -1.75 27.74 -1.88
N TRP A 309 -1.06 27.53 -0.77
CA TRP A 309 -0.84 26.19 -0.24
C TRP A 309 -2.11 25.57 0.31
N ARG A 310 -2.31 24.28 0.01
CA ARG A 310 -3.25 23.40 0.69
C ARG A 310 -2.49 22.67 1.80
N LEU A 311 -2.33 23.33 2.95
CA LEU A 311 -1.44 22.90 4.04
C LEU A 311 -1.66 21.45 4.48
N LEU A 312 -2.91 20.99 4.52
CA LEU A 312 -3.22 19.60 4.89
C LEU A 312 -2.60 18.59 3.93
N ASN A 313 -2.61 18.87 2.62
CA ASN A 313 -2.06 17.96 1.60
C ASN A 313 -0.53 17.86 1.73
N TRP A 314 0.14 18.97 2.06
CA TRP A 314 1.56 18.95 2.39
C TRP A 314 1.85 18.08 3.60
N GLN A 315 1.11 18.26 4.69
CA GLN A 315 1.29 17.47 5.92
C GLN A 315 1.01 15.98 5.69
N GLN A 316 0.02 15.64 4.86
CA GLN A 316 -0.26 14.25 4.50
C GLN A 316 0.84 13.63 3.63
N ALA A 317 1.48 14.40 2.76
CA ALA A 317 2.52 13.88 1.89
C ALA A 317 3.86 13.66 2.61
N PHE A 318 4.23 14.57 3.50
CA PHE A 318 5.56 14.60 4.14
C PHE A 318 5.56 14.14 5.60
N GLY A 319 4.39 14.02 6.23
CA GLY A 319 4.27 13.63 7.62
C GLY A 319 4.32 14.78 8.61
N PRO A 320 4.23 14.46 9.92
CA PRO A 320 4.31 15.42 11.00
C PRO A 320 5.67 16.12 11.05
N THR A 321 5.65 17.38 11.48
CA THR A 321 6.82 18.25 11.57
C THR A 321 7.71 17.85 12.74
N HIS A 322 9.04 17.93 12.63
CA HIS A 322 9.93 17.63 13.77
C HIS A 322 9.94 18.71 14.87
N VAL A 323 9.02 19.67 14.81
CA VAL A 323 8.90 20.83 15.71
C VAL A 323 7.72 20.65 16.67
N GLU A 324 7.89 21.14 17.90
CA GLU A 324 6.96 20.88 19.01
C GLU A 324 5.55 21.45 18.80
N HIS A 325 5.50 22.62 18.16
CA HIS A 325 4.29 23.32 17.76
C HIS A 325 4.25 23.36 16.23
N GLN A 326 3.03 23.44 15.67
CA GLN A 326 2.87 23.60 14.23
C GLN A 326 3.67 24.83 13.76
N PRO A 327 4.66 24.65 12.88
CA PRO A 327 5.48 25.74 12.41
C PRO A 327 4.64 26.76 11.64
N ASP A 328 5.03 28.04 11.74
CA ASP A 328 4.55 29.03 10.80
C ASP A 328 5.28 28.86 9.47
N TYR A 329 4.55 28.39 8.47
CA TYR A 329 5.06 28.21 7.12
C TYR A 329 4.91 29.45 6.23
N SER A 330 4.26 30.50 6.73
CA SER A 330 4.11 31.75 5.98
C SER A 330 5.42 32.33 5.43
N PRO A 331 6.59 32.21 6.11
CA PRO A 331 7.85 32.71 5.58
C PRO A 331 8.36 31.91 4.37
N CYS A 332 7.90 30.68 4.18
CA CYS A 332 8.29 29.84 3.06
C CYS A 332 7.52 30.14 1.79
N ARG A 333 6.39 30.83 1.88
CA ARG A 333 5.60 31.18 0.70
C ARG A 333 6.27 32.33 -0.04
N THR A 334 6.64 32.10 -1.28
CA THR A 334 7.19 33.14 -2.17
C THR A 334 6.12 34.16 -2.52
N THR A 335 6.51 35.43 -2.62
CA THR A 335 5.61 36.52 -3.02
C THR A 335 5.29 36.46 -4.51
N ASP A 336 4.18 37.07 -4.93
CA ASP A 336 3.79 37.13 -6.35
C ASP A 336 4.83 37.83 -7.23
N GLU A 337 5.63 38.74 -6.66
CA GLU A 337 6.77 39.34 -7.34
C GLU A 337 7.92 38.34 -7.51
N GLN A 338 8.30 37.62 -6.44
CA GLN A 338 9.33 36.58 -6.51
C GLN A 338 8.96 35.48 -7.50
N ARG A 339 7.69 35.03 -7.51
CA ARG A 339 7.19 34.02 -8.46
C ARG A 339 7.27 34.48 -9.91
N ARG A 340 7.01 35.77 -10.19
CA ARG A 340 7.14 36.36 -11.54
C ARG A 340 8.60 36.51 -11.97
N LEU A 341 9.50 36.76 -11.03
CA LEU A 341 10.94 36.90 -11.28
C LEU A 341 11.68 35.55 -11.32
N ALA A 342 11.05 34.47 -10.84
CA ALA A 342 11.62 33.13 -10.86
C ALA A 342 11.85 32.64 -12.29
N SER A 343 12.86 31.78 -12.46
CA SER A 343 13.21 31.24 -13.78
C SER A 343 12.12 30.35 -14.39
N SER A 344 11.30 29.70 -13.56
CA SER A 344 10.15 28.90 -13.99
C SER A 344 9.18 28.64 -12.83
N LYS A 345 8.00 28.10 -13.14
CA LYS A 345 7.05 27.62 -12.12
C LYS A 345 7.69 26.56 -11.21
N CYS A 346 8.43 25.63 -11.81
CA CYS A 346 9.14 24.58 -11.09
C CYS A 346 10.14 25.12 -10.08
N ALA A 347 10.90 26.16 -10.46
CA ALA A 347 11.95 26.71 -9.65
C ALA A 347 11.42 27.28 -8.32
N TRP A 348 10.40 28.16 -8.39
CA TRP A 348 9.87 28.73 -7.15
C TRP A 348 9.13 27.69 -6.29
N MET A 349 8.46 26.71 -6.90
CA MET A 349 7.82 25.63 -6.14
C MET A 349 8.86 24.79 -5.39
N TYR A 350 10.02 24.54 -6.02
CA TYR A 350 11.11 23.83 -5.38
C TYR A 350 11.77 24.65 -4.26
N ASP A 351 11.93 25.96 -4.42
CA ASP A 351 12.42 26.85 -3.36
C ASP A 351 11.50 26.83 -2.12
N GLU A 352 10.18 26.88 -2.36
CA GLU A 352 9.16 26.73 -1.33
C GLU A 352 9.25 25.38 -0.61
N PHE A 353 9.43 24.29 -1.37
CA PHE A 353 9.67 22.94 -0.81
C PHE A 353 10.95 22.85 0.03
N LEU A 354 12.07 23.38 -0.44
CA LEU A 354 13.30 23.41 0.34
C LEU A 354 13.16 24.22 1.64
N CYS A 355 12.34 25.27 1.62
CA CYS A 355 12.01 26.01 2.83
C CYS A 355 11.13 25.16 3.77
N TRP A 356 10.11 24.47 3.26
CA TRP A 356 9.29 23.52 4.02
C TRP A 356 10.15 22.48 4.74
N GLU A 357 11.04 21.81 4.01
CA GLU A 357 11.95 20.79 4.57
C GLU A 357 12.87 21.37 5.64
N ARG A 358 13.31 22.63 5.49
CA ARG A 358 14.14 23.31 6.49
C ARG A 358 13.36 23.64 7.75
N VAL A 359 12.14 24.17 7.61
CA VAL A 359 11.25 24.45 8.74
C VAL A 359 10.92 23.17 9.51
N ASN A 360 10.82 22.04 8.80
CA ASN A 360 10.64 20.72 9.41
C ASN A 360 11.91 20.08 9.96
N GLY A 361 13.09 20.68 9.77
CA GLY A 361 14.35 20.14 10.29
C GLY A 361 14.97 19.03 9.43
N ASN A 362 14.43 18.77 8.24
CA ASN A 362 14.92 17.76 7.30
C ASN A 362 16.06 18.28 6.42
N HIS A 363 16.17 19.60 6.27
CA HIS A 363 17.22 20.26 5.51
C HIS A 363 18.13 21.09 6.42
N ASN A 364 19.36 20.63 6.65
CA ASN A 364 20.42 21.42 7.29
C ASN A 364 20.86 22.53 6.33
N GLY A 365 20.15 23.66 6.36
CA GLY A 365 20.35 24.82 5.50
C GLY A 365 21.68 25.58 5.67
N THR A 366 22.78 24.92 6.07
CA THR A 366 24.09 25.56 6.28
C THR A 366 24.82 26.01 5.01
N ASN A 367 24.23 25.90 3.81
CA ASN A 367 24.85 26.36 2.57
C ASN A 367 23.89 27.24 1.73
N LEU A 368 23.48 28.39 2.28
CA LEU A 368 22.90 29.49 1.51
C LEU A 368 23.64 30.78 1.85
N VAL A 369 24.64 31.09 1.04
CA VAL A 369 25.09 32.46 0.73
C VAL A 369 24.74 32.73 -0.72
#